data_AF-A0A6I5VI90-F1
#
_entry.id   AF-A0A6I5VI90-F1
#
_cell.length_a   1.000
_cell.length_b   1.000
_cell.length_c   1.000
_cell.angle_alpha   90.00
_cell.angle_beta   90.00
_cell.angle_gamma   90.00
#
_symmetry.space_group_name_H-M   'P 1'
#
loop_
_entity.id
_entity.type
_entity.pdbx_description
1 polymer ?
#
loop_
_entity_poly.entity_id
_entity_poly.type
_entity_poly.pdbx_seq_one_letter_code
_entity_poly.pdbx_strand_id
1 'polypeptide(L)'
;MTIQMMAPRPTGGWDGRELLDADFDSLGDADDHGPWVDAAPFRAHVRHLMAETGVAWRTIAVLADVPSQSVDHLLRGRNGRPVPRLHPLIAERLFHLTRTAVADSAHRQIHAARTQRLLQYLAARGWVVRDLSRRTRIPEGQLADLVAGRSAACSQLVAATVKAAAQALWDLRPATGPVQPSQLERRTEGTRVMMAAA
;
A
#
# COMPACT_ATOMS: atom_id res chain seq x y z
N MET A 1 -30.87 -6.91 -30.47
CA MET A 1 -31.19 -6.54 -29.08
C MET A 1 -30.00 -6.89 -28.22
N THR A 2 -29.19 -5.90 -27.85
CA THR A 2 -27.93 -6.10 -27.12
C THR A 2 -28.24 -6.29 -25.64
N ILE A 3 -27.92 -7.47 -25.12
CA ILE A 3 -28.05 -7.82 -23.69
C ILE A 3 -26.93 -7.09 -22.95
N GLN A 4 -27.31 -6.04 -22.22
CA GLN A 4 -26.42 -5.27 -21.37
C GLN A 4 -26.10 -6.13 -20.13
N MET A 5 -24.90 -6.72 -20.10
CA MET A 5 -24.38 -7.46 -18.96
C MET A 5 -24.20 -6.51 -17.77
N MET A 6 -25.13 -6.61 -16.83
CA MET A 6 -25.08 -5.97 -15.53
C MET A 6 -23.98 -6.65 -14.71
N ALA A 7 -22.89 -5.93 -14.44
CA ALA A 7 -21.84 -6.42 -13.55
C ALA A 7 -22.47 -6.75 -12.17
N PRO A 8 -22.18 -7.93 -11.58
CA PRO A 8 -22.73 -8.29 -10.29
C PRO A 8 -22.27 -7.28 -9.24
N ARG A 9 -23.23 -6.65 -8.56
CA ARG A 9 -22.96 -5.93 -7.32
C ARG A 9 -22.40 -6.94 -6.32
N PRO A 10 -21.28 -6.65 -5.62
CA PRO A 10 -20.80 -7.55 -4.57
C PRO A 10 -21.85 -7.59 -3.45
N THR A 11 -22.65 -8.65 -3.42
CA THR A 11 -23.55 -9.00 -2.33
C THR A 11 -22.72 -9.69 -1.25
N GLY A 12 -22.24 -8.89 -0.31
CA GLY A 12 -21.46 -9.31 0.85
C GLY A 12 -20.73 -8.10 1.38
N GLY A 13 -20.99 -7.71 2.64
CA GLY A 13 -20.32 -6.58 3.28
C GLY A 13 -18.86 -6.90 3.52
N TRP A 14 -18.01 -6.63 2.54
CA TRP A 14 -16.55 -6.66 2.68
C TRP A 14 -16.07 -5.22 2.94
N ASP A 15 -15.86 -4.84 4.20
CA ASP A 15 -15.11 -3.62 4.51
C ASP A 15 -13.62 -3.97 4.32
N GLY A 16 -13.04 -3.67 3.16
CA GLY A 16 -11.65 -4.07 2.85
C GLY A 16 -10.57 -3.51 3.79
N ARG A 17 -10.95 -2.88 4.93
CA ARG A 17 -10.10 -2.54 6.07
C ARG A 17 -9.32 -3.76 6.58
N GLU A 18 -9.92 -4.95 6.59
CA GLU A 18 -9.24 -6.20 6.97
C GLU A 18 -8.01 -6.54 6.07
N LEU A 19 -7.93 -5.98 4.85
CA LEU A 19 -6.75 -6.13 3.99
C LEU A 19 -5.64 -5.13 4.33
N LEU A 20 -5.99 -4.02 5.00
CA LEU A 20 -5.10 -2.94 5.39
C LEU A 20 -4.57 -3.05 6.80
N ASP A 21 -5.33 -3.70 7.68
CA ASP A 21 -4.96 -3.81 9.07
C ASP A 21 -3.58 -4.47 9.14
N ALA A 22 -2.70 -3.88 9.96
CA ALA A 22 -1.59 -4.64 10.48
C ALA A 22 -2.22 -5.71 11.40
N ASP A 23 -1.56 -6.85 11.62
CA ASP A 23 -2.02 -7.86 12.59
C ASP A 23 -1.90 -7.35 14.05
N PHE A 24 -2.02 -6.03 14.25
CA PHE A 24 -1.63 -5.25 15.42
C PHE A 24 -2.82 -4.89 16.33
N ASP A 25 -4.05 -5.22 15.92
CA ASP A 25 -5.27 -5.00 16.74
C ASP A 25 -5.28 -5.83 18.05
N SER A 26 -4.31 -6.74 18.25
CA SER A 26 -4.13 -7.47 19.51
C SER A 26 -3.32 -6.74 20.60
N LEU A 27 -2.99 -5.46 20.45
CA LEU A 27 -2.38 -4.68 21.54
C LEU A 27 -3.32 -4.43 22.74
N GLY A 28 -4.60 -4.81 22.64
CA GLY A 28 -5.61 -4.61 23.67
C GLY A 28 -5.41 -5.40 24.96
N ASP A 29 -4.63 -6.49 24.95
CA ASP A 29 -4.57 -7.42 26.10
C ASP A 29 -3.19 -7.50 26.79
N ALA A 30 -2.24 -6.62 26.47
CA ALA A 30 -0.87 -6.79 26.89
C ALA A 30 -0.45 -5.91 28.08
N ASP A 31 -0.85 -6.35 29.27
CA ASP A 31 -0.12 -6.05 30.52
C ASP A 31 1.28 -6.72 30.55
N ASP A 32 1.69 -7.43 29.49
CA ASP A 32 2.94 -8.22 29.40
C ASP A 32 4.02 -7.61 28.49
N HIS A 33 3.84 -6.36 28.05
CA HIS A 33 4.88 -5.63 27.30
C HIS A 33 5.73 -4.79 28.24
N GLY A 34 7.06 -4.93 28.15
CA GLY A 34 8.04 -4.26 29.02
C GLY A 34 7.92 -2.72 29.09
N PRO A 35 8.82 -2.04 29.83
CA PRO A 35 8.70 -0.60 30.01
C PRO A 35 8.80 0.14 28.66
N TRP A 36 7.91 1.11 28.46
CA TRP A 36 7.95 2.04 27.33
C TRP A 36 9.36 2.61 27.11
N VAL A 37 9.83 2.60 25.87
CA VAL A 37 11.22 2.94 25.52
C VAL A 37 11.36 4.35 24.94
N ASP A 38 12.56 4.93 24.97
CA ASP A 38 12.82 6.23 24.33
C ASP A 38 12.60 6.14 22.81
N ALA A 39 11.81 7.07 22.27
CA ALA A 39 11.49 7.12 20.86
C ALA A 39 12.60 7.75 19.98
N ALA A 40 13.54 8.49 20.58
CA ALA A 40 14.55 9.23 19.82
C ALA A 40 15.44 8.35 18.92
N PRO A 41 15.98 7.20 19.38
CA PRO A 41 16.77 6.30 18.54
C PRO A 41 15.98 5.75 17.35
N PHE A 42 14.74 5.34 17.56
CA PHE A 42 13.87 4.78 16.51
C PHE A 42 13.49 5.83 15.46
N ARG A 43 13.28 7.09 15.88
CA ARG A 43 13.07 8.19 14.95
C ARG A 43 14.29 8.43 14.06
N ALA A 44 15.49 8.39 14.64
CA ALA A 44 16.74 8.50 13.88
C ALA A 44 16.91 7.31 12.91
N HIS A 45 16.63 6.09 13.38
CA HIS A 45 16.70 4.86 12.58
C HIS A 45 15.78 4.91 11.36
N VAL A 46 14.50 5.26 11.54
CA VAL A 46 13.55 5.39 10.41
C VAL A 46 14.02 6.44 9.41
N ARG A 47 14.50 7.60 9.87
CA ARG A 47 15.05 8.63 8.97
C ARG A 47 16.29 8.16 8.21
N HIS A 48 17.17 7.42 8.88
CA HIS A 48 18.34 6.83 8.27
C HIS A 48 17.95 5.82 7.18
N LEU A 49 17.01 4.90 7.47
CA LEU A 49 16.49 3.96 6.47
C LEU A 49 15.89 4.67 5.25
N MET A 50 15.10 5.73 5.47
CA MET A 50 14.54 6.52 4.37
C MET A 50 15.62 7.16 3.49
N ALA A 51 16.66 7.72 4.12
CA ALA A 51 17.76 8.37 3.40
C ALA A 51 18.59 7.34 2.60
N GLU A 52 18.88 6.19 3.19
CA GLU A 52 19.72 5.15 2.59
C GLU A 52 19.03 4.37 1.47
N THR A 53 17.72 4.11 1.61
CA THR A 53 16.98 3.23 0.69
C THR A 53 16.12 4.00 -0.31
N GLY A 54 15.85 5.29 -0.05
CA GLY A 54 14.90 6.09 -0.82
C GLY A 54 13.42 5.67 -0.64
N VAL A 55 13.14 4.70 0.24
CA VAL A 55 11.80 4.18 0.49
C VAL A 55 11.00 5.13 1.39
N ALA A 56 9.73 5.32 1.06
CA ALA A 56 8.83 6.17 1.84
C ALA A 56 8.55 5.59 3.22
N TRP A 57 8.40 6.45 4.23
CA TRP A 57 8.18 6.02 5.62
C TRP A 57 6.95 5.11 5.80
N ARG A 58 5.90 5.27 4.99
CA ARG A 58 4.70 4.40 5.05
C ARG A 58 5.02 2.97 4.62
N THR A 59 5.86 2.82 3.59
CA THR A 59 6.33 1.51 3.16
C THR A 59 7.24 0.90 4.23
N ILE A 60 8.10 1.69 4.88
CA ILE A 60 8.91 1.23 6.02
C ILE A 60 8.01 0.74 7.16
N ALA A 61 6.94 1.47 7.48
CA ALA A 61 5.98 1.06 8.50
C ALA A 61 5.35 -0.31 8.16
N VAL A 62 4.90 -0.48 6.91
CA VAL A 62 4.34 -1.76 6.45
C VAL A 62 5.38 -2.89 6.45
N LEU A 63 6.63 -2.62 6.05
CA LEU A 63 7.70 -3.63 6.05
C LEU A 63 8.10 -4.07 7.46
N ALA A 64 8.07 -3.14 8.43
CA ALA A 64 8.26 -3.45 9.85
C ALA A 64 7.01 -4.03 10.51
N ASP A 65 5.90 -4.18 9.77
CA ASP A 65 4.60 -4.57 10.31
C ASP A 65 4.17 -3.69 11.51
N VAL A 66 4.30 -2.38 11.39
CA VAL A 66 3.85 -1.43 12.42
C VAL A 66 2.78 -0.50 11.85
N PRO A 67 1.86 0.03 12.68
CA PRO A 67 0.86 0.97 12.20
C PRO A 67 1.51 2.21 11.57
N SER A 68 1.10 2.54 10.35
CA SER A 68 1.58 3.75 9.65
C SER A 68 1.39 5.01 10.52
N GLN A 69 0.29 5.13 11.26
CA GLN A 69 0.06 6.27 12.14
C GLN A 69 1.12 6.40 13.24
N SER A 70 1.59 5.28 13.81
CA SER A 70 2.64 5.29 14.83
C SER A 70 3.95 5.84 14.27
N VAL A 71 4.30 5.48 13.04
CA VAL A 71 5.51 6.01 12.36
C VAL A 71 5.33 7.48 11.96
N ASP A 72 4.14 7.91 11.54
CA ASP A 72 3.85 9.33 11.28
C ASP A 72 4.05 10.17 12.54
N HIS A 73 3.45 9.76 13.66
CA HIS A 73 3.63 10.42 14.96
C HIS A 73 5.08 10.38 15.44
N LEU A 74 5.80 9.28 15.19
CA LEU A 74 7.22 9.18 15.53
C LEU A 74 8.05 10.22 14.77
N LEU A 75 7.78 10.41 13.47
CA LEU A 75 8.57 11.28 12.60
C LEU A 75 8.20 12.76 12.71
N ARG A 76 6.91 13.06 12.88
CA ARG A 76 6.34 14.42 12.84
C ARG A 76 5.88 14.93 14.21
N GLY A 77 5.85 14.06 15.21
CA GLY A 77 5.28 14.37 16.50
C GLY A 77 3.75 14.29 16.51
N ARG A 78 3.17 14.53 17.67
CA ARG A 78 1.73 14.64 17.90
C ARG A 78 1.43 16.03 18.45
N ASN A 79 0.51 16.76 17.82
CA ASN A 79 0.17 18.14 18.19
C ASN A 79 1.40 19.08 18.25
N GLY A 80 2.33 18.93 17.30
CA GLY A 80 3.56 19.74 17.24
C GLY A 80 4.66 19.33 18.22
N ARG A 81 4.45 18.31 19.07
CA ARG A 81 5.45 17.82 20.02
C ARG A 81 6.01 16.45 19.60
N PRO A 82 7.33 16.24 19.63
CA PRO A 82 7.92 14.91 19.42
C PRO A 82 7.36 13.89 20.42
N VAL A 83 7.07 12.68 19.94
CA VAL A 83 6.69 11.57 20.82
C VAL A 83 7.93 11.18 21.64
N PRO A 84 7.86 11.19 22.99
CA PRO A 84 9.01 10.89 23.84
C PRO A 84 9.18 9.39 24.08
N ARG A 85 8.09 8.62 24.03
CA ARG A 85 8.10 7.19 24.34
C ARG A 85 7.38 6.37 23.28
N LEU A 86 7.93 5.19 23.02
CA LEU A 86 7.41 4.24 22.04
C LEU A 86 7.03 2.95 22.75
N HIS A 87 5.95 2.33 22.28
CA HIS A 87 5.55 1.01 22.76
C HIS A 87 6.63 -0.04 22.41
N PRO A 88 7.03 -0.94 23.33
CA PRO A 88 8.14 -1.86 23.12
C PRO A 88 8.01 -2.72 21.86
N LEU A 89 6.82 -3.25 21.57
CA LEU A 89 6.59 -4.05 20.36
C LEU A 89 6.85 -3.26 19.05
N ILE A 90 6.52 -1.96 19.02
CA ILE A 90 6.79 -1.11 17.86
C ILE A 90 8.28 -0.85 17.73
N ALA A 91 8.93 -0.59 18.87
CA ALA A 91 10.36 -0.38 18.95
C ALA A 91 11.15 -1.60 18.44
N GLU A 92 10.81 -2.80 18.92
CA GLU A 92 11.40 -4.07 18.50
C GLU A 92 11.26 -4.30 16.99
N ARG A 93 10.04 -4.16 16.47
CA ARG A 93 9.76 -4.32 15.03
C ARG A 93 10.53 -3.32 14.16
N LEU A 94 10.59 -2.06 14.58
CA LEU A 94 11.38 -1.04 13.87
C LEU A 94 12.88 -1.32 13.95
N PHE A 95 13.38 -1.83 15.09
CA PHE A 95 14.78 -2.18 15.28
C PHE A 95 15.22 -3.31 14.36
N HIS A 96 14.39 -4.34 14.21
CA HIS A 96 14.69 -5.48 13.34
C HIS A 96 14.67 -5.15 11.84
N LEU A 97 14.01 -4.06 11.45
CA LEU A 97 14.04 -3.62 10.05
C LEU A 97 15.38 -2.93 9.75
N THR A 98 16.26 -3.65 9.05
CA THR A 98 17.58 -3.14 8.63
C THR A 98 17.56 -2.64 7.18
N ARG A 99 18.60 -1.92 6.78
CA ARG A 99 18.84 -1.52 5.38
C ARG A 99 18.88 -2.73 4.45
N THR A 100 19.55 -3.81 4.87
CA THR A 100 19.64 -5.06 4.09
C THR A 100 18.27 -5.73 3.96
N ALA A 101 17.48 -5.79 5.04
CA ALA A 101 16.13 -6.34 4.98
C ALA A 101 15.22 -5.56 4.02
N VAL A 102 15.33 -4.23 3.98
CA VAL A 102 14.62 -3.40 2.99
C VAL A 102 15.08 -3.71 1.57
N ALA A 103 16.38 -3.80 1.32
CA ALA A 103 16.93 -4.16 0.01
C ALA A 103 16.46 -5.55 -0.45
N ASP A 104 16.55 -6.55 0.43
CA ASP A 104 16.12 -7.93 0.16
C ASP A 104 14.62 -8.00 -0.17
N SER A 105 13.79 -7.14 0.43
CA SER A 105 12.37 -7.07 0.14
C SER A 105 12.06 -6.69 -1.32
N ALA A 106 12.98 -6.00 -2.00
CA ALA A 106 12.84 -5.68 -3.42
C ALA A 106 12.99 -6.92 -4.32
N HIS A 107 13.71 -7.94 -3.84
CA HIS A 107 14.01 -9.16 -4.59
C HIS A 107 13.12 -10.34 -4.16
N ARG A 108 12.68 -10.38 -2.90
CA ARG A 108 11.81 -11.44 -2.37
C ARG A 108 10.45 -11.43 -3.05
N GLN A 109 10.14 -12.49 -3.80
CA GLN A 109 8.85 -12.66 -4.46
C GLN A 109 7.79 -13.20 -3.49
N ILE A 110 6.59 -12.64 -3.56
CA ILE A 110 5.41 -13.11 -2.81
C ILE A 110 4.20 -13.23 -3.75
N HIS A 111 3.21 -14.02 -3.34
CA HIS A 111 1.95 -14.13 -4.08
C HIS A 111 1.23 -12.78 -4.16
N ALA A 112 0.84 -12.40 -5.38
CA ALA A 112 0.25 -11.10 -5.63
C ALA A 112 -1.23 -11.00 -5.22
N ALA A 113 -1.91 -12.10 -4.87
CA ALA A 113 -3.36 -12.13 -4.66
C ALA A 113 -3.90 -11.02 -3.74
N ARG A 114 -3.25 -10.77 -2.59
CA ARG A 114 -3.66 -9.69 -1.68
C ARG A 114 -3.46 -8.30 -2.29
N THR A 115 -2.30 -8.09 -2.93
CA THR A 115 -1.95 -6.85 -3.64
C THR A 115 -2.91 -6.56 -4.79
N GLN A 116 -3.26 -7.59 -5.56
CA GLN A 116 -4.21 -7.50 -6.68
C GLN A 116 -5.59 -7.07 -6.17
N ARG A 117 -6.11 -7.72 -5.11
CA ARG A 117 -7.38 -7.35 -4.49
C ARG A 117 -7.41 -5.90 -4.00
N LEU A 118 -6.32 -5.44 -3.36
CA LEU A 118 -6.18 -4.04 -2.94
C LEU A 118 -6.22 -3.07 -4.12
N LEU A 119 -5.49 -3.36 -5.20
CA LEU A 119 -5.47 -2.52 -6.40
C LEU A 119 -6.83 -2.50 -7.11
N GLN A 120 -7.49 -3.65 -7.21
CA GLN A 120 -8.83 -3.76 -7.78
C GLN A 120 -9.86 -2.98 -6.96
N TYR A 121 -9.77 -3.03 -5.63
CA TYR A 121 -10.61 -2.23 -4.73
C TYR A 121 -10.38 -0.72 -4.94
N LEU A 122 -9.13 -0.27 -5.03
CA LEU A 122 -8.81 1.14 -5.31
C LEU A 122 -9.34 1.56 -6.69
N ALA A 123 -9.21 0.71 -7.71
CA ALA A 123 -9.73 0.98 -9.05
C ALA A 123 -11.26 1.09 -9.05
N ALA A 124 -11.97 0.20 -8.34
CA ALA A 124 -13.42 0.26 -8.17
C ALA A 124 -13.89 1.55 -7.46
N ARG A 125 -13.03 2.13 -6.60
CA ARG A 125 -13.27 3.43 -5.96
C ARG A 125 -12.95 4.64 -6.85
N GLY A 126 -12.47 4.42 -8.08
CA GLY A 126 -12.18 5.47 -9.06
C GLY A 126 -10.71 5.89 -9.14
N TRP A 127 -9.78 5.20 -8.45
CA TRP A 127 -8.34 5.47 -8.59
C TRP A 127 -7.81 4.90 -9.90
N VAL A 128 -7.25 5.76 -10.76
CA VAL A 128 -6.63 5.34 -12.02
C VAL A 128 -5.20 4.86 -11.81
N VAL A 129 -4.75 3.89 -12.62
CA VAL A 129 -3.40 3.28 -12.53
C VAL A 129 -2.28 4.34 -12.58
N ARG A 130 -2.43 5.35 -13.43
CA ARG A 130 -1.50 6.48 -13.53
C ARG A 130 -1.34 7.24 -12.21
N ASP A 131 -2.43 7.47 -11.49
CA ASP A 131 -2.39 8.20 -10.22
C ASP A 131 -1.77 7.34 -9.12
N LEU A 132 -2.06 6.04 -9.12
CA LEU A 132 -1.43 5.07 -8.23
C LEU A 132 0.08 4.99 -8.50
N SER A 133 0.49 4.92 -9.76
CA SER A 133 1.91 4.91 -10.17
C SER A 133 2.67 6.13 -9.66
N ARG A 134 2.13 7.34 -9.82
CA ARG A 134 2.78 8.56 -9.29
C ARG A 134 2.92 8.54 -7.77
N ARG A 135 1.94 7.98 -7.07
CA ARG A 135 1.93 7.92 -5.59
C ARG A 135 2.83 6.82 -5.03
N THR A 136 2.90 5.66 -5.69
CA THR A 136 3.70 4.51 -5.27
C THR A 136 5.11 4.51 -5.86
N ARG A 137 5.36 5.28 -6.91
CA ARG A 137 6.56 5.26 -7.77
C ARG A 137 6.81 3.90 -8.45
N ILE A 138 5.77 3.05 -8.53
CA ILE A 138 5.83 1.77 -9.26
C ILE A 138 5.48 2.03 -10.73
N PRO A 139 6.21 1.46 -11.71
CA PRO A 139 5.90 1.63 -13.13
C PRO A 139 4.45 1.28 -13.48
N GLU A 140 3.83 2.09 -14.34
CA GLU A 140 2.42 1.90 -14.74
C GLU A 140 2.14 0.53 -15.34
N GLY A 141 3.05 0.00 -16.17
CA GLY A 141 2.91 -1.33 -16.77
C GLY A 141 2.84 -2.44 -15.72
N GLN A 142 3.72 -2.39 -14.71
CA GLN A 142 3.73 -3.36 -13.61
C GLN A 142 2.44 -3.30 -12.78
N LEU A 143 1.93 -2.09 -12.49
CA LEU A 143 0.65 -1.95 -11.80
C LEU A 143 -0.52 -2.44 -12.66
N ALA A 144 -0.52 -2.16 -13.96
CA ALA A 144 -1.56 -2.61 -14.88
C ALA A 144 -1.60 -4.15 -14.97
N ASP A 145 -0.44 -4.80 -14.99
CA ASP A 145 -0.35 -6.27 -14.97
C ASP A 145 -0.88 -6.88 -13.67
N LEU A 146 -0.61 -6.25 -12.53
CA LEU A 146 -1.16 -6.67 -11.24
C LEU A 146 -2.68 -6.47 -11.19
N VAL A 147 -3.20 -5.31 -11.59
CA VAL A 147 -4.65 -5.03 -11.61
C VAL A 147 -5.39 -6.06 -12.49
N ALA A 148 -4.83 -6.34 -13.66
CA ALA A 148 -5.40 -7.29 -14.62
C ALA A 148 -5.16 -8.77 -14.28
N GLY A 149 -4.44 -9.07 -13.19
CA GLY A 149 -4.14 -10.45 -12.78
C GLY A 149 -3.13 -11.17 -13.68
N ARG A 150 -2.43 -10.46 -14.59
CA ARG A 150 -1.43 -11.04 -15.49
C ARG A 150 -0.14 -11.44 -14.79
N SER A 151 0.12 -10.89 -13.60
CA SER A 151 1.27 -11.24 -12.79
C SER A 151 0.86 -11.90 -11.48
N ALA A 152 1.20 -13.17 -11.30
CA ALA A 152 0.86 -13.97 -10.12
C ALA A 152 1.75 -13.68 -8.90
N ALA A 153 2.90 -13.02 -9.12
CA ALA A 153 3.87 -12.69 -8.08
C ALA A 153 4.29 -11.22 -8.16
N CYS A 154 4.66 -10.65 -7.02
CA CYS A 154 5.27 -9.34 -6.93
C CYS A 154 6.32 -9.33 -5.82
N SER A 155 7.25 -8.36 -5.84
CA SER A 155 8.19 -8.24 -4.74
C SER A 155 7.49 -7.81 -3.46
N GLN A 156 8.04 -8.21 -2.31
CA GLN A 156 7.55 -7.80 -1.00
C GLN A 156 7.53 -6.26 -0.87
N LEU A 157 8.52 -5.57 -1.45
CA LEU A 157 8.56 -4.11 -1.48
C LEU A 157 7.37 -3.50 -2.26
N VAL A 158 7.02 -4.09 -3.41
CA VAL A 158 5.86 -3.66 -4.21
C VAL A 158 4.57 -3.87 -3.42
N ALA A 159 4.40 -5.04 -2.83
CA ALA A 159 3.22 -5.32 -2.00
C ALA A 159 3.12 -4.35 -0.81
N ALA A 160 4.22 -4.11 -0.10
CA ALA A 160 4.27 -3.17 1.01
C ALA A 160 3.94 -1.73 0.57
N THR A 161 4.46 -1.30 -0.58
CA THR A 161 4.22 0.03 -1.13
C THR A 161 2.76 0.21 -1.57
N VAL A 162 2.16 -0.82 -2.17
CA VAL A 162 0.74 -0.82 -2.52
C VAL A 162 -0.13 -0.79 -1.26
N LYS A 163 0.17 -1.61 -0.24
CA LYS A 163 -0.55 -1.58 1.06
C LYS A 163 -0.44 -0.20 1.72
N ALA A 164 0.76 0.37 1.75
CA ALA A 164 1.02 1.71 2.27
C ALA A 164 0.24 2.81 1.54
N ALA A 165 0.16 2.74 0.21
CA ALA A 165 -0.65 3.64 -0.58
C ALA A 165 -2.14 3.44 -0.32
N ALA A 166 -2.61 2.20 -0.25
CA ALA A 166 -4.01 1.88 0.03
C ALA A 166 -4.44 2.41 1.41
N GLN A 167 -3.60 2.25 2.45
CA GLN A 167 -3.82 2.84 3.78
C GLN A 167 -3.93 4.37 3.71
N ALA A 168 -3.05 5.04 2.97
CA ALA A 168 -3.09 6.51 2.83
C ALA A 168 -4.30 7.02 2.05
N LEU A 169 -4.81 6.22 1.11
CA LEU A 169 -5.94 6.57 0.26
C LEU A 169 -7.28 6.12 0.83
N TRP A 170 -7.29 5.41 1.96
CA TRP A 170 -8.48 4.74 2.47
C TRP A 170 -9.63 5.69 2.79
N ASP A 171 -9.31 6.86 3.36
CA ASP A 171 -10.31 7.88 3.68
C ASP A 171 -10.36 9.02 2.63
N LEU A 172 -9.50 8.96 1.61
CA LEU A 172 -9.46 9.95 0.54
C LEU A 172 -10.37 9.56 -0.63
N ARG A 173 -11.01 10.57 -1.24
CA ARG A 173 -11.68 10.42 -2.54
C ARG A 173 -10.68 10.65 -3.68
N PRO A 174 -10.80 9.94 -4.82
CA PRO A 174 -9.97 10.22 -5.98
C PRO A 174 -10.25 11.64 -6.49
N ALA A 175 -9.21 12.32 -6.97
CA ALA A 175 -9.32 13.70 -7.47
C ALA A 175 -10.09 13.79 -8.80
N THR A 176 -10.02 12.74 -9.61
CA THR A 176 -10.88 12.53 -10.78
C THR A 176 -12.07 11.68 -10.35
N GLY A 177 -13.29 12.13 -10.69
CA GLY A 177 -14.51 11.32 -10.50
C GLY A 177 -14.38 9.93 -11.15
N PRO A 178 -15.25 8.97 -10.76
CA PRO A 178 -15.13 7.58 -11.19
C PRO A 178 -15.04 7.50 -12.72
N VAL A 179 -13.96 6.90 -13.23
CA VAL A 179 -13.84 6.56 -14.65
C VAL A 179 -14.88 5.47 -14.93
N GLN A 180 -15.86 5.79 -15.77
CA GLN A 180 -16.89 4.81 -16.13
C GLN A 180 -16.26 3.63 -16.89
N PRO A 181 -16.69 2.39 -16.63
CA PRO A 181 -16.14 1.19 -17.27
C PRO A 181 -16.20 1.22 -18.81
N SER A 182 -17.15 1.97 -19.38
CA SER A 182 -17.27 2.21 -20.83
C SER A 182 -16.13 3.03 -21.46
N GLN A 183 -15.22 3.59 -20.67
CA GLN A 183 -14.01 4.24 -21.15
C GLN A 183 -12.80 3.29 -21.21
N LEU A 184 -12.84 2.17 -20.49
CA LEU A 184 -11.77 1.17 -20.54
C LEU A 184 -11.85 0.33 -21.82
N GLU A 185 -13.06 0.00 -22.27
CA GLU A 185 -13.32 -0.81 -23.48
C GLU A 185 -12.98 -0.06 -24.78
N ARG A 186 -13.12 1.28 -24.82
CA ARG A 186 -12.80 2.07 -26.02
C ARG A 186 -11.30 2.21 -26.29
N ARG A 187 -10.45 1.98 -25.28
CA ARG A 187 -8.99 2.14 -25.44
C ARG A 187 -8.31 0.87 -25.95
N THR A 188 -8.94 -0.29 -25.79
CA THR A 188 -8.47 -1.56 -26.40
C THR A 188 -8.88 -1.68 -27.86
N GLU A 189 -10.00 -1.08 -28.27
CA GLU A 189 -10.46 -1.11 -29.66
C GLU A 189 -9.67 -0.13 -30.55
N GLY A 190 -9.28 1.04 -30.01
CA GLY A 190 -8.54 2.06 -30.77
C GLY A 190 -7.12 1.66 -31.21
N THR A 191 -6.50 0.68 -30.54
CA THR A 191 -5.15 0.20 -30.90
C THR A 191 -5.19 -0.92 -31.95
N ARG A 192 -6.36 -1.51 -32.24
CA ARG A 192 -6.48 -2.57 -33.25
C ARG A 192 -6.82 -2.08 -34.66
N VAL A 193 -7.24 -0.82 -34.83
CA VAL A 193 -7.64 -0.28 -36.14
C VAL A 193 -6.46 0.35 -36.92
N MET A 194 -5.28 0.54 -36.31
CA MET A 194 -4.12 1.16 -36.99
C MET A 194 -3.04 0.19 -37.51
N MET A 195 -3.29 -1.13 -37.50
CA MET A 195 -2.37 -2.15 -38.05
C MET A 195 -3.08 -3.02 -39.13
N ALA A 196 -3.89 -2.39 -39.98
CA ALA A 196 -4.52 -3.05 -41.14
C ALA A 196 -4.59 -2.15 -42.40
N ALA A 197 -3.79 -1.09 -42.48
CA ALA A 197 -3.66 -0.29 -43.70
C ALA A 197 -2.27 0.36 -43.78
N ALA A 198 -1.31 -0.39 -44.28
CA ALA A 198 -0.13 0.07 -45.03
C ALA A 198 0.65 -1.15 -45.52
#